data_AF-A0AA91RG37-F1
#
_entry.id   AF-A0AA91RG37-F1
#
_cell.length_a   1.000
_cell.length_b   1.000
_cell.length_c   1.000
_cell.angle_alpha   90.00
_cell.angle_beta   90.00
_cell.angle_gamma   90.00
#
_symmetry.space_group_name_H-M   'P 1'
#
loop_
_entity.id
_entity.type
_entity.pdbx_description
1 polymer ?
#
loop_
_entity_poly.entity_id
_entity_poly.type
_entity_poly.pdbx_seq_one_letter_code
_entity_poly.pdbx_strand_id
1 'polypeptide(L)'
;MAVAVVLLVTVGSSKPKSDDDQIRALISKAADTNSSDVTAFRGLWCTKMQQIIDQVSQAHPDMKPPGGGKSHGPITVKSIQVNGDKATATITGTVNGRTRDSQMTFAKENGEWKLCL
;
A
#
# COMPACT_ATOMS: atom_id res chain seq x y z
N MET A 1 -7.05 -27.11 47.54
CA MET A 1 -7.83 -27.08 46.29
C MET A 1 -7.71 -25.67 45.71
N ALA A 2 -7.07 -25.52 44.55
CA ALA A 2 -7.00 -24.24 43.83
C ALA A 2 -7.33 -24.53 42.37
N VAL A 3 -8.47 -24.02 41.91
CA VAL A 3 -8.93 -24.17 40.53
C VAL A 3 -8.36 -23.01 39.73
N ALA A 4 -7.38 -23.27 38.88
CA ALA A 4 -6.86 -22.28 37.94
C ALA A 4 -7.88 -22.10 36.81
N VAL A 5 -8.57 -20.94 36.83
CA VAL A 5 -9.44 -20.51 35.74
C VAL A 5 -8.54 -20.04 34.59
N VAL A 6 -8.35 -20.90 33.60
CA VAL A 6 -7.74 -20.52 32.33
C VAL A 6 -8.77 -19.68 31.56
N LEU A 7 -8.62 -18.37 31.63
CA LEU A 7 -9.31 -17.43 30.75
C LEU A 7 -8.83 -17.70 29.32
N LEU A 8 -9.58 -18.53 28.60
CA LEU A 8 -9.49 -18.62 27.14
C LEU A 8 -9.96 -17.28 26.57
N VAL A 9 -9.01 -16.38 26.36
CA VAL A 9 -9.23 -15.20 25.54
C VAL A 9 -9.44 -15.72 24.12
N THR A 10 -10.70 -15.89 23.73
CA THR A 10 -11.11 -16.06 22.34
C THR A 10 -10.85 -14.73 21.63
N VAL A 11 -9.57 -14.44 21.38
CA VAL A 11 -9.21 -13.44 20.39
C VAL A 11 -9.81 -13.97 19.10
N GLY A 12 -10.84 -13.28 18.60
CA GLY A 12 -11.38 -13.52 17.29
C GLY A 12 -10.25 -13.34 16.29
N SER A 13 -9.57 -14.45 15.98
CA SER A 13 -8.51 -14.55 15.00
C SER A 13 -9.15 -14.30 13.64
N SER A 14 -9.33 -13.03 13.31
CA SER A 14 -9.28 -12.60 11.93
C SER A 14 -7.90 -13.05 11.46
N LYS A 15 -7.87 -14.22 10.81
CA LYS A 15 -6.68 -14.86 10.27
C LYS A 15 -5.79 -13.75 9.71
N PRO A 16 -4.52 -13.61 10.16
CA PRO A 16 -3.66 -12.60 9.59
C PRO A 16 -3.68 -12.82 8.07
N LYS A 17 -4.12 -11.80 7.33
CA LYS A 17 -4.13 -11.83 5.87
C LYS A 17 -2.71 -12.19 5.43
N SER A 18 -2.57 -13.06 4.44
CA SER A 18 -1.24 -13.38 3.89
C SER A 18 -0.55 -12.07 3.48
N ASP A 19 0.78 -12.01 3.51
CA ASP A 19 1.49 -10.82 3.02
C ASP A 19 1.08 -10.50 1.57
N ASP A 20 0.83 -11.52 0.75
CA ASP A 20 0.25 -11.38 -0.60
C ASP A 20 -1.11 -10.66 -0.58
N ASP A 21 -2.05 -11.07 0.29
CA ASP A 21 -3.37 -10.44 0.43
C ASP A 21 -3.26 -8.98 0.90
N GLN A 22 -2.33 -8.70 1.83
CA GLN A 22 -2.09 -7.36 2.34
C GLN A 22 -1.53 -6.45 1.24
N ILE A 23 -0.59 -6.94 0.44
CA ILE A 23 0.00 -6.21 -0.68
C ILE A 23 -1.05 -5.98 -1.78
N ARG A 24 -1.87 -6.98 -2.13
CA ARG A 24 -2.99 -6.81 -3.08
C ARG A 24 -3.98 -5.76 -2.61
N ALA A 25 -4.35 -5.80 -1.33
CA ALA A 25 -5.24 -4.82 -0.74
C ALA A 25 -4.63 -3.41 -0.77
N LEU A 26 -3.32 -3.28 -0.52
CA LEU A 26 -2.60 -2.01 -0.62
C LEU A 26 -2.57 -1.47 -2.05
N ILE A 27 -2.34 -2.33 -3.06
CA ILE A 27 -2.39 -1.95 -4.48
C ILE A 27 -3.78 -1.45 -4.84
N SER A 28 -4.84 -2.16 -4.45
CA SER A 28 -6.24 -1.73 -4.66
C SER A 28 -6.51 -0.39 -3.98
N LYS A 29 -6.12 -0.27 -2.70
CA LYS A 29 -6.27 0.97 -1.94
C LYS A 29 -5.54 2.13 -2.61
N ALA A 30 -4.34 1.92 -3.14
CA ALA A 30 -3.59 2.95 -3.85
C ALA A 30 -4.25 3.36 -5.18
N ALA A 31 -4.90 2.44 -5.87
CA ALA A 31 -5.67 2.72 -7.07
C ALA A 31 -6.96 3.53 -6.78
N ASP A 32 -7.59 3.25 -5.64
CA ASP A 32 -8.82 3.92 -5.19
C ASP A 32 -8.55 5.24 -4.45
N THR A 33 -7.33 5.42 -3.92
CA THR A 33 -6.97 6.62 -3.16
C THR A 33 -6.86 7.80 -4.11
N ASN A 34 -7.81 8.72 -3.97
CA ASN A 34 -7.77 9.98 -4.68
C ASN A 34 -6.57 10.81 -4.21
N SER A 35 -5.66 11.10 -5.13
CA SER A 35 -4.52 12.01 -4.92
C SER A 35 -4.85 13.36 -4.26
N SER A 36 -6.09 13.87 -4.38
CA SER A 36 -6.47 15.12 -3.72
C SER A 36 -6.57 14.98 -2.20
N ASP A 37 -6.75 13.76 -1.70
CA ASP A 37 -6.56 13.45 -0.29
C ASP A 37 -5.08 13.18 -0.05
N VAL A 38 -4.31 14.28 0.08
CA VAL A 38 -2.85 14.24 0.27
C VAL A 38 -2.48 13.44 1.52
N THR A 39 -3.32 13.45 2.57
CA THR A 39 -3.07 12.70 3.81
C THR A 39 -3.22 11.21 3.59
N ALA A 40 -4.31 10.77 2.96
CA ALA A 40 -4.51 9.37 2.62
C ALA A 40 -3.44 8.88 1.63
N PHE A 41 -3.13 9.69 0.60
CA PHE A 41 -2.10 9.39 -0.38
C PHE A 41 -0.72 9.24 0.28
N ARG A 42 -0.30 10.20 1.10
CA ARG A 42 0.95 10.16 1.87
C ARG A 42 1.04 8.89 2.73
N GLY A 43 -0.05 8.54 3.43
CA GLY A 43 -0.09 7.40 4.33
C GLY A 43 0.14 6.03 3.66
N LEU A 44 0.03 5.93 2.33
CA LEU A 44 0.32 4.69 1.59
C LEU A 44 1.82 4.45 1.42
N TRP A 45 2.63 5.51 1.44
CA TRP A 45 4.03 5.44 1.07
C TRP A 45 4.95 5.15 2.26
N CYS A 46 6.13 4.62 1.97
CA CYS A 46 7.21 4.44 2.94
C CYS A 46 7.71 5.79 3.46
N THR A 47 8.27 5.80 4.68
CA THR A 47 8.64 7.03 5.41
C THR A 47 9.50 8.00 4.57
N LYS A 48 10.46 7.46 3.80
CA LYS A 48 11.32 8.27 2.91
C LYS A 48 10.51 9.05 1.86
N MET A 49 9.49 8.42 1.28
CA MET A 49 8.66 9.05 0.26
C MET A 49 7.64 10.01 0.89
N GLN A 50 7.14 9.71 2.10
CA GLN A 50 6.33 10.65 2.87
C GLN A 50 7.07 11.98 3.09
N GLN A 51 8.36 11.92 3.43
CA GLN A 51 9.20 13.12 3.57
C GLN A 51 9.32 13.92 2.27
N ILE A 52 9.44 13.24 1.13
CA ILE A 52 9.47 13.90 -0.19
C ILE A 52 8.11 14.57 -0.48
N ILE A 53 7.00 13.88 -0.20
CA ILE A 53 5.65 14.44 -0.36
C ILE A 53 5.47 15.67 0.55
N ASP A 54 5.96 15.62 1.78
CA ASP A 54 5.91 16.75 2.72
C ASP A 54 6.72 17.94 2.19
N GLN A 55 7.96 17.70 1.73
CA GLN A 55 8.81 18.74 1.18
C GLN A 55 8.20 19.39 -0.07
N VAL A 56 7.65 18.59 -0.99
CA VAL A 56 7.00 19.10 -2.21
C VAL A 56 5.74 19.88 -1.85
N SER A 57 4.93 19.38 -0.91
CA SER A 57 3.70 20.06 -0.48
C SER A 57 4.00 21.39 0.23
N GLN A 58 5.11 21.48 0.97
CA GLN A 58 5.57 22.72 1.59
C GLN A 58 6.13 23.71 0.57
N ALA A 59 6.92 23.24 -0.39
CA ALA A 59 7.52 24.10 -1.43
C ALA A 59 6.49 24.57 -2.47
N HIS A 60 5.47 23.76 -2.74
CA HIS A 60 4.45 23.99 -3.76
C HIS A 60 3.06 23.64 -3.22
N PRO A 61 2.46 24.50 -2.38
CA PRO A 61 1.16 24.21 -1.75
C PRO A 61 0.02 24.06 -2.76
N ASP A 62 0.14 24.67 -3.95
CA ASP A 62 -0.83 24.56 -5.03
C ASP A 62 -0.61 23.34 -5.95
N MET A 63 0.48 22.59 -5.75
CA MET A 63 0.81 21.41 -6.55
C MET A 63 0.06 20.19 -6.03
N LYS A 64 -0.81 19.61 -6.85
CA LYS A 64 -1.41 18.31 -6.56
C LYS A 64 -0.32 17.23 -6.56
N PRO A 65 -0.36 16.24 -5.65
CA PRO A 65 0.63 15.18 -5.64
C PRO A 65 0.65 14.42 -6.97
N PRO A 66 1.84 14.01 -7.44
CA PRO A 66 1.98 13.24 -8.67
C PRO A 66 1.21 11.93 -8.56
N GLY A 67 0.40 11.62 -9.57
CA GLY A 67 -0.55 10.48 -9.55
C GLY A 67 -2.02 10.91 -9.51
N GLY A 68 -2.32 12.21 -9.46
CA GLY A 68 -3.70 12.73 -9.49
C GLY A 68 -4.43 12.77 -10.82
N GLY A 69 -4.14 11.79 -11.68
CA GLY A 69 -4.96 11.50 -12.86
C GLY A 69 -6.10 10.55 -12.49
N LYS A 70 -7.27 10.74 -13.12
CA LYS A 70 -8.39 9.79 -13.04
C LYS A 70 -7.89 8.37 -13.28
N SER A 71 -8.40 7.43 -12.48
CA SER A 71 -8.15 5.98 -12.49
C SER A 71 -7.47 5.53 -13.78
N HIS A 72 -6.19 5.18 -13.66
CA HIS A 72 -5.56 4.28 -14.62
C HIS A 72 -6.52 3.08 -14.76
N GLY A 73 -6.77 2.62 -15.99
CA GLY A 73 -7.70 1.51 -16.23
C GLY A 73 -7.40 0.29 -15.33
N PRO A 74 -8.28 -0.72 -15.31
CA PRO A 74 -8.21 -1.83 -14.37
C PRO A 74 -6.76 -2.33 -14.17
N ILE A 75 -6.27 -2.23 -12.93
CA ILE A 75 -4.92 -2.67 -12.57
C ILE A 75 -5.00 -4.15 -12.24
N THR A 76 -4.19 -4.96 -12.94
CA THR A 76 -4.12 -6.41 -12.71
C THR A 76 -2.78 -6.74 -12.05
N VAL A 77 -2.81 -7.42 -10.91
CA VAL A 77 -1.58 -7.91 -10.25
C VAL A 77 -1.17 -9.24 -10.88
N LYS A 78 -0.04 -9.28 -11.60
CA LYS A 78 0.49 -10.50 -12.23
C LYS A 78 1.19 -11.41 -11.23
N SER A 79 2.05 -10.82 -10.40
CA SER A 79 2.86 -11.55 -9.44
C SER A 79 3.24 -10.67 -8.26
N ILE A 80 3.41 -11.30 -7.11
CA ILE A 80 3.96 -10.69 -5.90
C ILE A 80 5.07 -11.61 -5.41
N GLN A 81 6.24 -11.04 -5.14
CA GLN A 81 7.37 -11.73 -4.54
C GLN A 81 7.63 -11.09 -3.17
N VAL A 82 7.49 -11.88 -2.10
CA VAL A 82 7.71 -11.43 -0.73
C VAL A 82 9.02 -12.03 -0.22
N ASN A 83 9.93 -11.16 0.21
CA ASN A 83 11.23 -11.50 0.78
C ASN A 83 11.33 -10.86 2.18
N GLY A 84 10.73 -11.52 3.18
CA GLY A 84 10.67 -11.03 4.55
C GLY A 84 9.88 -9.73 4.63
N ASP A 85 10.54 -8.65 5.05
CA ASP A 85 9.94 -7.31 5.19
C ASP A 85 9.96 -6.48 3.90
N LYS A 86 10.32 -7.09 2.76
CA LYS A 86 10.30 -6.44 1.44
C LYS A 86 9.43 -7.24 0.50
N ALA A 87 8.76 -6.57 -0.41
CA ALA A 87 8.06 -7.24 -1.49
C ALA A 87 8.11 -6.45 -2.78
N THR A 88 7.93 -7.15 -3.89
CA THR A 88 7.90 -6.59 -5.22
C THR A 88 6.71 -7.16 -5.96
N ALA A 89 5.83 -6.30 -6.47
CA ALA A 89 4.69 -6.71 -7.28
C ALA A 89 4.87 -6.25 -8.73
N THR A 90 4.54 -7.13 -9.66
CA THR A 90 4.38 -6.76 -11.07
C THR A 90 2.90 -6.53 -11.33
N ILE A 91 2.55 -5.30 -11.68
CA ILE A 91 1.21 -4.92 -12.06
C ILE A 91 1.13 -4.62 -13.56
N THR A 92 -0.02 -4.86 -14.14
CA THR A 92 -0.35 -4.48 -15.51
C THR A 92 -1.42 -3.39 -15.45
N GLY A 93 -1.15 -2.25 -16.08
CA GLY A 93 -2.10 -1.14 -16.18
C GLY A 93 -2.28 -0.72 -17.63
N THR A 94 -3.49 -0.29 -17.99
CA THR A 94 -3.78 0.30 -19.31
C THR A 94 -3.76 1.81 -19.21
N VAL A 95 -2.83 2.44 -19.90
CA VAL A 95 -2.71 3.90 -19.99
C VAL A 95 -2.76 4.30 -21.45
N ASN A 96 -3.71 5.17 -21.83
CA ASN A 96 -3.92 5.62 -23.21
C ASN A 96 -4.06 4.47 -24.23
N GLY A 97 -4.82 3.43 -23.87
CA GLY A 97 -5.07 2.26 -24.72
C GLY A 97 -3.86 1.32 -24.87
N ARG A 98 -2.75 1.57 -24.19
CA ARG A 98 -1.58 0.68 -24.17
C ARG A 98 -1.46 0.03 -22.81
N THR A 99 -1.49 -1.29 -22.83
CA THR A 99 -1.20 -2.12 -21.67
C THR A 99 0.30 -2.11 -21.41
N ARG A 100 0.71 -1.75 -20.20
CA ARG A 100 2.11 -1.81 -19.77
C ARG A 100 2.22 -2.51 -18.43
N ASP A 101 3.29 -3.30 -18.31
CA ASP A 101 3.70 -3.86 -17.04
C ASP A 101 4.53 -2.80 -16.29
N SER A 102 4.29 -2.68 -15.00
CA SER A 102 5.02 -1.79 -14.09
C SER A 102 5.34 -2.57 -12.82
N GLN A 103 6.50 -2.27 -12.24
CA GLN A 103 6.92 -2.88 -10.99
C GLN A 103 6.68 -1.91 -9.84
N MET A 104 6.05 -2.41 -8.77
CA MET A 104 5.86 -1.69 -7.52
C MET A 104 6.69 -2.38 -6.45
N THR A 105 7.36 -1.60 -5.60
CA THR A 105 8.11 -2.13 -4.45
C THR A 105 7.39 -1.78 -3.16
N PHE A 106 7.55 -2.65 -2.18
CA PHE A 106 6.90 -2.55 -0.89
C PHE A 106 7.89 -2.87 0.21
N ALA A 107 7.71 -2.22 1.35
CA ALA A 107 8.41 -2.57 2.58
C ALA A 107 7.42 -2.61 3.74
N LYS A 108 7.65 -3.51 4.70
CA LYS A 108 6.92 -3.57 5.95
C LYS A 108 7.60 -2.62 6.94
N GLU A 109 6.94 -1.51 7.25
CA GLU A 109 7.39 -0.53 8.26
C GLU A 109 6.45 -0.63 9.46
N ASN A 110 6.99 -0.86 10.67
CA ASN A 110 6.20 -1.00 11.91
C ASN A 110 5.08 -2.07 11.84
N GLY A 111 5.31 -3.14 11.07
CA GLY A 111 4.33 -4.22 10.89
C GLY A 111 3.27 -3.96 9.81
N GLU A 112 3.27 -2.79 9.16
CA GLU A 112 2.36 -2.45 8.07
C GLU A 112 3.10 -2.36 6.74
N TRP A 113 2.54 -2.97 5.69
CA TRP A 113 3.06 -2.83 4.34
C TRP A 113 2.82 -1.42 3.78
N LYS A 114 3.87 -0.85 3.17
CA LYS A 114 3.88 0.47 2.56
C LYS A 114 4.46 0.40 1.14
N LEU A 115 4.02 1.31 0.27
CA LEU A 115 4.56 1.49 -1.07
C LEU A 115 5.90 2.23 -1.02
N CYS A 116 6.91 1.65 -1.65
CA CYS A 116 8.25 2.23 -1.77
C CYS A 116 8.59 2.45 -3.26
N LEU A 117 9.49 3.39 -3.51
CA LEU A 117 10.19 3.60 -4.80
C LEU A 117 11.70 3.58 -4.57
#